data_AF-A0A7X2XM24-F1
#
_entry.id   AF-A0A7X2XM24-F1
#
_cell.length_a   1.000
_cell.length_b   1.000
_cell.length_c   1.000
_cell.angle_alpha   90.00
_cell.angle_beta   90.00
_cell.angle_gamma   90.00
#
_symmetry.space_group_name_H-M   'P 1'
#
loop_
_entity.id
_entity.type
_entity.pdbx_description
1 polymer ?
#
loop_
_entity_poly.entity_id
_entity_poly.type
_entity_poly.pdbx_seq_one_letter_code
_entity_poly.pdbx_strand_id
1 'polypeptide(L)'
;QQSMIQNEYSSYGKGDFRHPAFQVQGMNGSRITTLKYQGFELEKGKNRLNSLPSTFDDIGQCAETLTIILTDSILDLTVRLNYTIFPEYNVLVRNTEFLNNSNNKLTLLKAMSLQLDL
;
A
#
# COMPACT_ATOMS: atom_id res chain seq x y z
N GLN A 1 9.37 20.89 -0.42
CA GLN A 1 9.67 20.20 0.84
C GLN A 1 8.60 19.12 1.02
N GLN A 2 8.96 17.84 1.03
CA GLN A 2 7.99 16.74 0.91
C GLN A 2 7.08 16.59 2.15
N SER A 3 7.51 17.13 3.30
CA SER A 3 6.75 17.18 4.55
C SER A 3 5.44 18.00 4.51
N MET A 4 5.24 18.86 3.50
CA MET A 4 4.02 19.68 3.38
C MET A 4 2.96 19.08 2.44
N ILE A 5 3.27 17.94 1.81
CA ILE A 5 2.35 17.25 0.89
C ILE A 5 1.61 16.17 1.69
N GLN A 6 0.29 16.14 1.53
CA GLN A 6 -0.55 15.06 2.04
C GLN A 6 -0.28 13.79 1.22
N ASN A 7 0.11 12.72 1.90
CA ASN A 7 0.47 11.46 1.27
C ASN A 7 -0.54 10.36 1.63
N GLU A 8 -0.90 9.55 0.65
CA GLU A 8 -1.67 8.32 0.88
C GLU A 8 -0.84 7.24 1.61
N TYR A 9 0.48 7.22 1.36
CA TYR A 9 1.36 6.19 1.91
C TYR A 9 2.85 6.63 1.89
N SER A 10 3.31 7.23 2.98
CA SER A 10 4.66 7.81 3.07
C SER A 10 5.76 6.80 3.42
N SER A 11 6.94 6.98 2.82
CA SER A 11 8.16 6.22 3.12
C SER A 11 9.11 7.00 4.04
N TYR A 12 10.08 6.29 4.61
CA TYR A 12 11.13 6.90 5.43
C TYR A 12 12.24 7.57 4.58
N GLY A 13 12.76 8.70 5.05
CA GLY A 13 14.10 9.16 4.72
C GLY A 13 14.25 10.04 3.47
N LYS A 14 13.16 10.57 2.91
CA LYS A 14 13.19 11.50 1.76
C LYS A 14 12.68 12.91 2.06
N GLY A 15 13.00 13.44 3.23
CA GLY A 15 12.62 14.81 3.62
C GLY A 15 11.14 14.97 4.02
N ASP A 16 10.43 13.85 4.17
CA ASP A 16 9.31 13.75 5.11
C ASP A 16 9.87 13.28 6.47
N PHE A 17 9.69 14.11 7.50
CA PHE A 17 10.17 13.85 8.86
C PHE A 17 9.08 13.30 9.79
N ARG A 18 7.86 13.10 9.27
CA ARG A 18 6.75 12.50 10.01
C ARG A 18 6.95 10.98 10.17
N HIS A 19 6.04 10.33 10.90
CA HIS A 19 6.05 8.89 11.02
C HIS A 19 5.68 8.22 9.68
N PRO A 20 6.55 7.39 9.09
CA PRO A 20 6.29 6.79 7.79
C PRO A 20 5.22 5.70 7.90
N ALA A 21 4.40 5.51 6.88
CA ALA A 21 3.42 4.41 6.82
C ALA A 21 4.13 3.05 6.73
N PHE A 22 5.27 3.00 6.04
CA PHE A 22 6.05 1.79 5.85
C PHE A 22 7.55 2.06 5.89
N GLN A 23 8.32 1.01 6.15
CA GLN A 23 9.77 1.04 6.08
C GLN A 23 10.28 -0.33 5.65
N VAL A 24 11.07 -0.35 4.56
CA VAL A 24 11.71 -1.55 4.03
C VAL A 24 13.22 -1.39 4.16
N GLN A 25 13.90 -2.44 4.59
CA GLN A 25 15.36 -2.51 4.60
C GLN A 25 15.85 -3.45 3.50
N GLY A 26 16.70 -2.93 2.61
CA GLY A 26 17.40 -3.71 1.61
C GLY A 26 18.64 -4.42 2.17
N MET A 27 19.25 -5.29 1.37
CA MET A 27 20.41 -6.10 1.79
C MET A 27 21.64 -5.26 2.16
N ASN A 28 21.81 -4.08 1.57
CA ASN A 28 22.88 -3.13 1.91
C ASN A 28 22.61 -2.35 3.22
N GLY A 29 21.55 -2.67 3.95
CA GLY A 29 21.16 -2.00 5.19
C GLY A 29 20.41 -0.68 4.99
N SER A 30 20.34 -0.17 3.76
CA SER A 30 19.58 1.06 3.42
C SER A 30 18.10 0.89 3.71
N ARG A 31 17.47 1.98 4.16
CA ARG A 31 16.05 2.07 4.47
C ARG A 31 15.31 3.10 3.61
N ILE A 32 15.98 3.59 2.57
CA ILE A 32 15.40 4.56 1.64
C ILE A 32 14.61 3.81 0.60
N THR A 33 13.34 4.18 0.44
CA THR A 33 12.44 3.66 -0.59
C THR A 33 11.78 4.83 -1.30
N THR A 34 11.75 4.78 -2.63
CA THR A 34 11.05 5.74 -3.48
C THR A 34 10.00 5.02 -4.30
N LEU A 35 8.78 4.99 -3.77
CA LEU A 35 7.63 4.50 -4.51
C LEU A 35 7.23 5.50 -5.60
N LYS A 36 7.02 5.00 -6.81
CA LYS A 36 6.48 5.72 -7.95
C LYS A 36 5.18 5.08 -8.38
N TYR A 37 4.22 5.91 -8.78
CA TYR A 37 2.99 5.41 -9.36
C TYR A 37 3.26 4.68 -10.67
N GLN A 38 2.72 3.46 -10.79
CA GLN A 38 2.86 2.61 -11.97
C GLN A 38 1.53 2.44 -12.71
N GLY A 39 0.40 2.46 -12.00
CA GLY A 39 -0.91 2.22 -12.58
C GLY A 39 -1.97 1.91 -11.53
N PHE A 40 -3.15 1.50 -12.00
CA PHE A 40 -4.23 1.05 -11.14
C PHE A 40 -5.03 -0.09 -11.78
N GLU A 41 -5.76 -0.81 -10.94
CA GLU A 41 -6.72 -1.84 -11.33
C GLU A 41 -8.06 -1.55 -10.65
N LEU A 42 -9.16 -1.90 -11.34
CA LEU A 42 -10.52 -1.81 -10.79
C LEU A 42 -11.16 -3.19 -10.85
N GLU A 43 -11.70 -3.63 -9.73
CA GLU A 43 -12.38 -4.91 -9.59
C GLU A 43 -13.75 -4.72 -8.93
N LYS A 44 -14.73 -5.50 -9.37
CA LYS A 44 -16.01 -5.58 -8.68
C LYS A 44 -15.86 -6.44 -7.42
N GLY A 45 -16.54 -6.04 -6.36
CA GLY A 45 -16.55 -6.73 -5.09
C GLY A 45 -15.30 -6.52 -4.26
N LYS A 46 -15.10 -7.46 -3.34
CA LYS A 46 -13.98 -7.47 -2.42
C LYS A 46 -13.51 -8.89 -2.18
N ASN A 47 -12.32 -9.19 -2.69
CA ASN A 47 -11.63 -10.44 -2.41
C ASN A 47 -11.23 -10.54 -0.94
N ARG A 48 -11.31 -11.75 -0.41
CA ARG A 48 -10.84 -12.08 0.94
C ARG A 48 -9.32 -12.02 0.99
N LEU A 49 -8.78 -11.55 2.11
CA LEU A 49 -7.35 -11.61 2.36
C LEU A 49 -6.94 -13.05 2.68
N ASN A 50 -5.88 -13.54 2.01
CA ASN A 50 -5.38 -14.88 2.27
C ASN A 50 -4.91 -15.02 3.72
N SER A 51 -5.43 -16.01 4.43
CA SER A 51 -5.09 -16.32 5.83
C SER A 51 -5.37 -15.22 6.86
N LEU A 52 -6.14 -14.18 6.51
CA LEU A 52 -6.49 -13.07 7.41
C LEU A 52 -7.99 -12.80 7.40
N PRO A 53 -8.60 -12.46 8.55
CA PRO A 53 -10.00 -12.03 8.57
C PRO A 53 -10.15 -10.69 7.82
N SER A 54 -11.16 -10.60 6.95
CA SER A 54 -11.50 -9.37 6.24
C SER A 54 -12.99 -9.31 5.92
N THR A 55 -13.52 -8.11 5.69
CA THR A 55 -14.78 -7.95 4.98
C THR A 55 -14.65 -8.53 3.56
N PHE A 56 -15.78 -8.87 2.95
CA PHE A 56 -15.83 -9.58 1.68
C PHE A 56 -17.09 -9.19 0.91
N ASP A 57 -17.01 -9.33 -0.40
CA ASP A 57 -18.17 -9.32 -1.30
C ASP A 57 -17.88 -10.35 -2.39
N ASP A 58 -18.23 -11.60 -2.10
CA ASP A 58 -17.91 -12.75 -2.94
C ASP A 58 -18.76 -12.76 -4.24
N ILE A 59 -19.87 -12.00 -4.29
CA ILE A 59 -20.78 -11.91 -5.46
C ILE A 59 -20.53 -10.67 -6.33
N GLY A 60 -19.74 -9.71 -5.85
CA GLY A 60 -19.33 -8.53 -6.61
C GLY A 60 -20.45 -7.53 -6.89
N GLN A 61 -21.42 -7.42 -5.98
CA GLN A 61 -22.61 -6.56 -6.15
C GLN A 61 -22.69 -5.43 -5.11
N CYS A 62 -21.99 -5.57 -3.99
CA CYS A 62 -22.10 -4.66 -2.85
C CYS A 62 -20.88 -3.75 -2.69
N ALA A 63 -19.80 -4.03 -3.40
CA ALA A 63 -18.56 -3.27 -3.30
C ALA A 63 -17.83 -3.11 -4.64
N GLU A 64 -16.91 -2.15 -4.68
CA GLU A 64 -15.90 -2.02 -5.72
C GLU A 64 -14.54 -1.80 -5.07
N THR A 65 -13.50 -2.39 -5.65
CA THR A 65 -12.12 -2.27 -5.16
C THR A 65 -11.24 -1.58 -6.21
N LEU A 66 -10.59 -0.50 -5.79
CA LEU A 66 -9.52 0.18 -6.51
C LEU A 66 -8.18 -0.25 -5.93
N THR A 67 -7.27 -0.69 -6.79
CA THR A 67 -5.90 -1.03 -6.41
C THR A 67 -4.94 -0.07 -7.07
N ILE A 68 -4.24 0.74 -6.29
CA ILE A 68 -3.15 1.61 -6.78
C ILE A 68 -1.84 0.84 -6.69
N ILE A 69 -1.11 0.78 -7.80
CA ILE A 69 0.16 0.05 -7.92
C ILE A 69 1.30 1.06 -7.88
N LEU A 70 2.18 0.89 -6.89
CA LEU A 70 3.37 1.68 -6.70
C LEU A 70 4.61 0.79 -6.80
N THR A 71 5.70 1.28 -7.39
CA THR A 71 6.95 0.51 -7.56
C THR A 71 8.17 1.28 -7.09
N ASP A 72 9.15 0.57 -6.52
CA ASP A 72 10.52 1.03 -6.36
C ASP A 72 11.42 0.22 -7.29
N SER A 73 11.96 0.86 -8.32
CA SER A 73 12.76 0.19 -9.35
C SER A 73 14.15 -0.24 -8.88
N ILE A 74 14.66 0.29 -7.77
CA ILE A 74 15.99 -0.05 -7.23
C ILE A 74 15.89 -1.32 -6.39
N LEU A 75 14.85 -1.41 -5.56
CA LEU A 75 14.58 -2.59 -4.73
C LEU A 75 13.80 -3.67 -5.46
N ASP A 76 13.24 -3.35 -6.64
CA ASP A 76 12.27 -4.17 -7.37
C ASP A 76 11.13 -4.65 -6.45
N LEU A 77 10.57 -3.66 -5.75
CA LEU A 77 9.49 -3.80 -4.80
C LEU A 77 8.22 -3.20 -5.40
N THR A 78 7.13 -3.96 -5.41
CA THR A 78 5.78 -3.46 -5.69
C THR A 78 5.00 -3.31 -4.40
N VAL A 79 4.30 -2.19 -4.24
CA VAL A 79 3.37 -1.91 -3.15
C VAL A 79 1.99 -1.67 -3.76
N ARG A 80 1.01 -2.48 -3.38
CA ARG A 80 -0.39 -2.32 -3.81
C ARG A 80 -1.19 -1.72 -2.66
N LEU A 81 -1.82 -0.58 -2.90
CA LEU A 81 -2.74 0.06 -1.98
C LEU A 81 -4.17 -0.27 -2.43
N ASN A 82 -4.88 -1.07 -1.63
CA ASN A 82 -6.22 -1.54 -1.98
C ASN A 82 -7.27 -0.69 -1.24
N TYR A 83 -8.26 -0.19 -1.96
CA TYR A 83 -9.36 0.65 -1.48
C TYR A 83 -10.67 0.00 -1.90
N THR A 84 -11.41 -0.56 -0.95
CA THR A 84 -12.76 -1.09 -1.22
C THR A 84 -13.81 -0.14 -0.66
N ILE A 85 -14.74 0.32 -1.50
CA ILE A 85 -15.91 1.06 -1.05
C ILE A 85 -17.14 0.15 -0.97
N PHE A 86 -17.88 0.27 0.13
CA PHE A 86 -19.21 -0.31 0.31
C PHE A 86 -20.22 0.85 0.37
N PRO A 87 -20.81 1.26 -0.77
CA PRO A 87 -21.57 2.51 -0.87
C PRO A 87 -22.82 2.52 0.01
N GLU A 88 -23.50 1.37 0.17
CA GLU A 88 -24.69 1.27 1.03
C GLU A 88 -24.40 1.56 2.51
N TYR A 89 -23.15 1.40 2.94
CA TYR A 89 -22.74 1.50 4.34
C TYR A 89 -21.88 2.73 4.63
N ASN A 90 -21.52 3.53 3.62
CA ASN A 90 -20.53 4.62 3.73
C ASN A 90 -19.20 4.16 4.33
N VAL A 91 -18.75 2.96 3.95
CA VAL A 91 -17.53 2.34 4.50
C VAL A 91 -16.45 2.27 3.43
N LEU A 92 -15.25 2.77 3.75
CA LEU A 92 -14.02 2.56 3.00
C LEU A 92 -13.11 1.59 3.76
N VAL A 93 -12.76 0.47 3.14
CA VAL A 93 -11.82 -0.51 3.68
C VAL A 93 -10.50 -0.40 2.94
N ARG A 94 -9.39 -0.31 3.69
CA ARG A 94 -8.04 -0.21 3.14
C ARG A 94 -7.14 -1.33 3.62
N ASN A 95 -6.28 -1.81 2.74
CA ASN A 95 -5.13 -2.63 3.12
C ASN A 95 -3.95 -2.35 2.17
N THR A 96 -2.79 -2.91 2.48
CA THR A 96 -1.58 -2.76 1.67
C THR A 96 -0.87 -4.09 1.52
N GLU A 97 -0.42 -4.38 0.31
CA GLU A 97 0.35 -5.58 -0.03
C GLU A 97 1.75 -5.19 -0.50
N PHE A 98 2.75 -5.95 -0.08
CA PHE A 98 4.15 -5.77 -0.48
C PHE A 98 4.60 -7.01 -1.25
N LEU A 99 5.03 -6.82 -2.49
CA LEU A 99 5.53 -7.88 -3.36
C LEU A 99 7.00 -7.61 -3.67
N ASN A 100 7.88 -8.47 -3.19
CA ASN A 100 9.29 -8.45 -3.56
C ASN A 100 9.46 -9.22 -4.87
N ASN A 101 9.70 -8.51 -5.98
CA ASN A 101 9.92 -9.14 -7.28
C ASN A 101 11.41 -9.44 -7.52
N SER A 102 12.28 -8.96 -6.63
CA SER A 102 13.72 -9.18 -6.70
C SER A 102 14.14 -10.56 -6.18
N ASN A 103 15.37 -10.96 -6.52
CA ASN A 103 16.04 -12.12 -5.92
C ASN A 103 16.72 -11.80 -4.58
N ASN A 104 16.68 -10.55 -4.12
CA ASN A 104 17.32 -10.12 -2.89
C ASN A 104 16.33 -10.16 -1.72
N LYS A 105 16.84 -10.44 -0.52
CA LYS A 105 16.02 -10.34 0.69
C LYS A 105 15.69 -8.88 0.99
N LEU A 106 14.41 -8.59 1.15
CA LEU A 106 13.90 -7.35 1.73
C LEU A 106 13.31 -7.64 3.11
N THR A 107 13.53 -6.74 4.07
CA THR A 107 12.95 -6.85 5.41
C THR A 107 11.96 -5.72 5.63
N LEU A 108 10.70 -6.06 5.90
CA LEU A 108 9.70 -5.07 6.33
C LEU A 108 9.92 -4.74 7.81
N LEU A 109 10.37 -3.53 8.10
CA LEU A 109 10.52 -3.02 9.46
C LEU A 109 9.21 -2.40 9.98
N LYS A 110 8.37 -1.90 9.06
CA LYS A 110 7.05 -1.35 9.33
C LYS A 110 6.16 -1.50 8.10
N ALA A 111 4.90 -1.87 8.31
CA ALA A 111 3.88 -1.98 7.27
C ALA A 111 2.49 -1.67 7.85
N MET A 112 2.11 -0.39 7.85
CA MET A 112 0.76 0.03 8.25
C MET A 112 -0.25 -0.29 7.13
N SER A 113 -1.49 -0.62 7.47
CA SER A 113 -2.53 -0.87 6.47
C SER A 113 -3.02 0.40 5.76
N LEU A 114 -2.82 1.58 6.37
CA LEU A 114 -3.22 2.88 5.83
C LEU A 114 -2.41 4.02 6.45
N GLN A 115 -2.38 5.16 5.75
CA GLN A 115 -2.06 6.47 6.29
C GLN A 115 -3.19 7.45 5.92
N LEU A 116 -3.47 8.40 6.81
CA LEU A 116 -4.42 9.47 6.58
C LEU A 116 -3.77 10.79 7.01
N ASP A 117 -3.57 11.69 6.05
CA ASP A 117 -3.16 13.06 6.29
C ASP A 117 -4.40 13.96 6.16
N LEU A 118 -4.74 14.72 7.21
CA LEU A 118 -5.90 15.62 7.29
C LEU A 118 -5.45 17.09 7.35
#